data_AF-D3E0I4-F1
#
_entry.id   AF-D3E0I4-F1
#
_cell.length_a   1.000
_cell.length_b   1.000
_cell.length_c   1.000
_cell.angle_alpha   90.00
_cell.angle_beta   90.00
_cell.angle_gamma   90.00
#
_symmetry.space_group_name_H-M   'P 1'
#
loop_
_entity.id
_entity.type
_entity.pdbx_description
1 polymer ?
#
loop_
_entity_poly.entity_id
_entity_poly.type
_entity_poly.pdbx_seq_one_letter_code
_entity_poly.pdbx_strand_id
1 'polypeptide(L)'
;MEPNKVSGILSIILGLIFIIFPLVSSGLVSIMIGVSLLFLGIASILTEFSALNIIIGILAIIFGLLFIFNIDALSFLLGFQFYIIGILMILIGVAGIFAGEGVSKIASILIIILGVIALGLGGFSLTQPIFAAVLIGVALITQGVRLYVAPKN
;
A
#
# COMPACT_ATOMS: atom_id res chain seq x y z
N MET A 1 -28.47 0.05 -6.89
CA MET A 1 -27.30 0.84 -7.32
C MET A 1 -26.30 -0.11 -7.97
N GLU A 2 -25.62 0.29 -9.05
CA GLU A 2 -24.60 -0.54 -9.70
C GLU A 2 -23.47 -0.87 -8.71
N PRO A 3 -22.96 -2.12 -8.66
CA PRO A 3 -21.97 -2.55 -7.67
C PRO A 3 -20.70 -1.68 -7.69
N ASN A 4 -20.28 -1.21 -8.87
CA ASN A 4 -19.13 -0.33 -9.03
C ASN A 4 -19.35 1.06 -8.40
N LYS A 5 -20.57 1.59 -8.51
CA LYS A 5 -20.93 2.88 -7.89
C LYS A 5 -21.05 2.77 -6.37
N VAL A 6 -21.60 1.68 -5.87
CA VAL A 6 -21.67 1.41 -4.43
C VAL A 6 -20.26 1.28 -3.84
N SER A 7 -19.39 0.50 -4.49
CA SER A 7 -17.98 0.36 -4.11
C SER A 7 -17.23 1.70 -4.16
N GLY A 8 -17.48 2.52 -5.19
CA GLY A 8 -16.91 3.87 -5.29
C GLY A 8 -17.29 4.78 -4.12
N ILE A 9 -18.59 4.83 -3.78
CA ILE A 9 -19.09 5.62 -2.64
C ILE A 9 -18.49 5.12 -1.32
N LEU A 10 -18.45 3.80 -1.10
CA LEU A 10 -17.83 3.18 0.08
C LEU A 10 -16.36 3.57 0.22
N SER A 11 -15.60 3.53 -0.89
CA SER A 11 -14.18 3.91 -0.91
C SER A 11 -13.99 5.39 -0.57
N ILE A 12 -14.85 6.28 -1.08
CA ILE A 12 -14.81 7.72 -0.74
C ILE A 12 -15.08 7.93 0.76
N ILE A 13 -16.12 7.30 1.29
CA ILE A 13 -16.48 7.40 2.72
C ILE A 13 -15.34 6.88 3.59
N LEU A 14 -14.77 5.71 3.24
CA LEU A 14 -13.66 5.14 3.97
C LEU A 14 -12.42 6.05 3.92
N GLY A 15 -12.14 6.65 2.76
CA GLY A 15 -11.03 7.60 2.63
C GLY A 15 -11.24 8.89 3.45
N LEU A 16 -12.47 9.40 3.54
CA LEU A 16 -12.82 10.52 4.43
C LEU A 16 -12.62 10.15 5.90
N ILE A 17 -13.01 8.94 6.32
CA ILE A 17 -12.78 8.45 7.69
C ILE A 17 -11.28 8.42 8.01
N PHE A 18 -10.45 7.98 7.06
CA PHE A 18 -8.98 7.98 7.22
C PHE A 18 -8.39 9.38 7.41
N ILE A 19 -8.96 10.40 6.75
CA ILE A 19 -8.50 11.79 6.89
C ILE A 19 -8.99 12.42 8.19
N ILE A 20 -10.26 12.18 8.57
CA ILE A 20 -10.87 12.79 9.77
C ILE A 20 -10.37 12.12 11.05
N PHE A 21 -10.22 10.78 11.04
CA PHE A 21 -9.82 9.98 12.20
C PHE A 21 -8.60 9.09 11.89
N PRO A 22 -7.42 9.69 11.63
CA PRO A 22 -6.26 8.96 11.14
C PRO A 22 -5.75 7.88 12.10
N LEU A 23 -5.68 8.17 13.40
CA LEU A 23 -5.16 7.22 14.40
C LEU A 23 -6.07 6.00 14.61
N VAL A 24 -7.39 6.23 14.64
CA VAL A 24 -8.37 5.16 14.86
C VAL A 24 -8.46 4.27 13.62
N SER A 25 -8.54 4.88 12.44
CA SER A 25 -8.63 4.15 11.17
C SER A 25 -7.37 3.33 10.87
N SER A 26 -6.17 3.91 11.06
CA SER A 26 -4.91 3.19 10.87
C SER A 26 -4.74 2.04 11.86
N GLY A 27 -5.07 2.25 13.14
CA GLY A 27 -5.03 1.21 14.17
C GLY A 27 -5.97 0.04 13.87
N LEU A 28 -7.22 0.33 13.48
CA LEU A 28 -8.18 -0.71 13.10
C LEU A 28 -7.70 -1.53 11.90
N VAL A 29 -7.17 -0.88 10.86
CA VAL A 29 -6.65 -1.58 9.69
C VAL A 29 -5.39 -2.38 10.03
N SER A 30 -4.50 -1.85 10.87
CA SER A 30 -3.33 -2.58 11.35
C SER A 30 -3.72 -3.87 12.07
N ILE A 31 -4.70 -3.80 12.99
CA ILE A 31 -5.23 -4.97 13.68
C ILE A 31 -5.85 -5.97 12.70
N MET A 32 -6.66 -5.50 11.74
CA MET A 32 -7.27 -6.37 10.72
C MET A 32 -6.23 -7.08 9.85
N ILE A 33 -5.19 -6.37 9.40
CA ILE A 33 -4.05 -6.97 8.69
C ILE A 33 -3.34 -7.98 9.58
N GLY A 34 -3.07 -7.62 10.84
CA GLY A 34 -2.39 -8.51 11.78
C GLY A 34 -3.14 -9.80 12.05
N VAL A 35 -4.45 -9.73 12.29
CA VAL A 35 -5.34 -10.89 12.44
C VAL A 35 -5.35 -11.73 11.15
N SER A 36 -5.41 -11.08 9.98
CA SER A 36 -5.37 -11.78 8.69
C SER A 36 -4.06 -12.55 8.50
N LEU A 37 -2.92 -11.97 8.90
CA LEU A 37 -1.61 -12.61 8.87
C LEU A 37 -1.49 -13.77 9.88
N LEU A 38 -2.12 -13.66 11.05
CA LEU A 38 -2.19 -14.80 12.00
C LEU A 38 -2.92 -15.99 11.37
N PHE A 39 -4.09 -15.76 10.77
CA PHE A 39 -4.84 -16.81 10.08
C PHE A 39 -4.07 -17.38 8.89
N LEU A 40 -3.43 -16.52 8.09
CA LEU A 40 -2.57 -16.95 7.00
C LEU A 40 -1.45 -17.85 7.53
N GLY A 41 -0.79 -17.46 8.62
CA GLY A 41 0.34 -18.21 9.15
C GLY A 41 -0.06 -19.58 9.70
N ILE A 42 -1.18 -19.65 10.42
CA ILE A 42 -1.77 -20.91 10.87
C ILE A 42 -2.16 -21.78 9.67
N ALA A 43 -2.84 -21.21 8.68
CA ALA A 43 -3.26 -21.94 7.49
C ALA A 43 -2.07 -22.49 6.70
N SER A 44 -0.99 -21.72 6.54
CA SER A 44 0.23 -22.18 5.86
C SER A 44 0.85 -23.39 6.55
N ILE A 45 0.94 -23.39 7.88
CA ILE A 45 1.51 -24.52 8.64
C ILE A 45 0.63 -25.77 8.50
N LEU A 46 -0.69 -25.60 8.51
CA LEU A 46 -1.65 -26.72 8.49
C LEU A 46 -1.87 -27.34 7.11
N THR A 47 -1.64 -26.57 6.03
CA THR A 47 -1.95 -27.02 4.66
C THR A 47 -0.99 -28.14 4.23
N GLU A 48 0.32 -27.91 4.37
CA GLU A 48 1.35 -28.91 4.07
C GLU A 48 2.55 -28.69 4.98
N PHE A 49 3.06 -29.76 5.60
CA PHE A 49 4.27 -29.76 6.43
C PHE A 49 5.55 -29.71 5.58
N SER A 50 5.64 -28.72 4.70
CA SER A 50 6.86 -28.35 4.00
C SER A 50 7.65 -27.34 4.84
N ALA A 51 8.98 -27.46 4.82
CA ALA A 51 9.85 -26.51 5.52
C ALA A 51 9.58 -25.06 5.11
N LEU A 52 9.26 -24.83 3.84
CA LEU A 52 8.95 -23.50 3.31
C LEU A 52 7.63 -22.95 3.87
N ASN A 53 6.59 -23.77 3.96
CA ASN A 53 5.30 -23.37 4.52
C ASN A 53 5.38 -23.10 6.03
N ILE A 54 6.20 -23.88 6.75
CA ILE A 54 6.46 -23.64 8.17
C ILE A 54 7.16 -22.30 8.36
N ILE A 55 8.18 -22.00 7.55
CA ILE A 55 8.89 -20.71 7.61
C ILE A 55 7.95 -19.55 7.29
N ILE A 56 7.18 -19.63 6.19
CA ILE A 56 6.19 -18.60 5.84
C ILE A 56 5.17 -18.44 6.96
N GLY A 57 4.69 -19.55 7.52
CA GLY A 57 3.71 -19.54 8.58
C GLY A 57 4.19 -18.84 9.85
N ILE A 58 5.41 -19.17 10.29
CA ILE A 58 6.05 -18.53 11.45
C ILE A 58 6.26 -17.03 11.17
N LEU A 59 6.77 -16.67 9.99
CA LEU A 59 6.96 -15.26 9.62
C LEU A 59 5.62 -14.50 9.62
N ALA A 60 4.58 -15.07 9.02
CA ALA A 60 3.25 -14.48 9.00
C ALA A 60 2.68 -14.29 10.41
N ILE A 61 2.88 -15.25 11.32
CA ILE A 61 2.47 -15.10 12.73
C ILE A 61 3.23 -13.97 13.42
N ILE A 62 4.56 -13.89 13.25
CA ILE A 62 5.39 -12.83 13.85
C ILE A 62 4.96 -11.46 13.33
N PHE A 63 4.83 -11.30 12.02
CA PHE A 63 4.35 -10.05 11.44
C PHE A 63 2.91 -9.75 11.86
N GLY A 64 2.04 -10.76 11.96
CA GLY A 64 0.68 -10.61 12.44
C GLY A 64 0.61 -10.01 13.85
N LEU A 65 1.42 -10.53 14.78
CA LEU A 65 1.54 -10.00 16.14
C LEU A 65 2.09 -8.57 16.15
N LEU A 66 3.13 -8.29 15.34
CA LEU A 66 3.68 -6.93 15.23
C LEU A 66 2.63 -5.91 14.78
N PHE A 67 1.78 -6.28 13.81
CA PHE A 67 0.70 -5.41 13.32
C PHE A 67 -0.44 -5.20 14.32
N ILE A 68 -0.72 -6.18 15.20
CA ILE A 68 -1.75 -6.05 16.24
C ILE A 68 -1.28 -5.11 17.35
N PHE A 69 -0.01 -5.22 17.77
CA PHE A 69 0.50 -4.50 18.95
C PHE A 69 1.17 -3.17 18.62
N ASN A 70 1.51 -2.91 17.36
CA ASN A 70 2.18 -1.67 16.97
C ASN A 70 1.34 -0.84 15.99
N ILE A 71 0.96 0.36 16.43
CA ILE A 71 0.20 1.32 15.62
C ILE A 71 1.00 1.84 14.41
N ASP A 72 2.34 1.74 14.46
CA ASP A 72 3.24 2.21 13.41
C ASP A 72 3.47 1.15 12.32
N ALA A 73 2.96 -0.07 12.48
CA ALA A 73 3.19 -1.16 11.54
C ALA A 73 2.64 -0.85 10.13
N LEU A 74 1.48 -0.19 10.07
CA LEU A 74 0.89 0.25 8.79
C LEU A 74 1.74 1.35 8.12
N SER A 75 2.28 2.26 8.92
CA SER A 75 3.15 3.36 8.48
C SER A 75 4.47 2.82 7.92
N PHE A 76 5.03 1.80 8.59
CA PHE A 76 6.17 1.03 8.12
C PHE A 76 5.90 0.37 6.77
N LEU A 77 4.76 -0.33 6.64
CA LEU A 77 4.41 -1.02 5.41
C LEU A 77 4.25 -0.07 4.23
N LEU A 78 3.56 1.05 4.43
CA LEU A 78 3.43 2.08 3.40
C LEU A 78 4.78 2.70 3.04
N GLY A 79 5.59 3.06 4.04
CA GLY A 79 6.91 3.65 3.80
C GLY A 79 7.81 2.71 3.00
N PHE A 80 7.82 1.42 3.38
CA PHE A 80 8.53 0.37 2.67
C PHE A 80 8.03 0.19 1.23
N GLN A 81 6.72 0.18 1.02
CA GLN A 81 6.10 0.10 -0.31
C GLN A 81 6.52 1.29 -1.20
N PHE A 82 6.49 2.51 -0.66
CA PHE A 82 6.92 3.71 -1.38
C PHE A 82 8.41 3.70 -1.70
N TYR A 83 9.25 3.16 -0.82
CA TYR A 83 10.67 2.99 -1.11
C TYR A 83 10.92 1.99 -2.24
N ILE A 84 10.26 0.83 -2.23
CA ILE A 84 10.38 -0.13 -3.33
C ILE A 84 9.93 0.51 -4.65
N ILE A 85 8.74 1.11 -4.68
CA ILE A 85 8.21 1.76 -5.88
C ILE A 85 9.15 2.87 -6.35
N GLY A 86 9.62 3.74 -5.45
CA GLY A 86 10.50 4.84 -5.78
C GLY A 86 11.82 4.39 -6.40
N ILE A 87 12.46 3.37 -5.82
CA ILE A 87 13.69 2.78 -6.37
C ILE A 87 13.42 2.18 -7.76
N LEU A 88 12.36 1.38 -7.90
CA LEU A 88 12.01 0.76 -9.18
C LEU A 88 11.73 1.80 -10.26
N MET A 89 11.02 2.88 -9.92
CA MET A 89 10.75 3.98 -10.85
C MET A 89 12.04 4.67 -11.29
N ILE A 90 12.96 4.95 -10.37
CA ILE A 90 14.26 5.52 -10.73
C ILE A 90 15.01 4.59 -11.68
N LEU A 91 15.06 3.29 -11.39
CA LEU A 91 15.73 2.31 -12.25
C LEU A 91 15.11 2.24 -13.65
N ILE A 92 13.77 2.18 -13.73
CA ILE A 92 13.03 2.15 -15.00
C ILE A 92 13.25 3.45 -15.78
N GLY A 93 13.22 4.60 -15.10
CA GLY A 93 13.45 5.91 -15.70
C GLY A 93 14.88 6.04 -16.24
N VAL A 94 15.88 5.62 -15.47
CA VAL A 94 17.29 5.61 -15.92
C VAL A 94 17.46 4.68 -17.13
N ALA A 95 16.93 3.46 -17.07
CA ALA A 95 16.96 2.53 -18.21
C ALA A 95 16.29 3.12 -19.46
N GLY A 96 15.18 3.84 -19.29
CA GLY A 96 14.45 4.49 -20.38
C GLY A 96 15.21 5.65 -21.04
N ILE A 97 16.10 6.35 -20.32
CA ILE A 97 16.95 7.41 -20.92
C ILE A 97 17.99 6.79 -21.87
N PHE A 98 18.52 5.61 -21.52
CA PHE A 98 19.51 4.88 -22.31
C PHE A 98 18.88 3.97 -23.37
N ALA A 99 17.56 3.79 -23.34
CA ALA A 99 16.84 3.03 -24.36
C ALA A 99 16.89 3.77 -25.72
N GLY A 100 16.94 2.99 -26.80
CA GLY A 100 16.99 3.49 -28.18
C GLY A 100 15.70 4.17 -28.65
N GLU A 101 15.59 4.41 -29.96
CA GLU A 101 14.44 5.06 -30.57
C GLU A 101 13.14 4.28 -30.29
N GLY A 102 12.25 4.86 -29.48
CA GLY A 102 10.98 4.25 -29.08
C GLY A 102 10.52 4.64 -27.68
N VAL A 103 11.46 5.00 -26.79
CA VAL A 103 11.13 5.49 -25.44
C VAL A 103 11.24 7.02 -25.41
N SER A 104 10.16 7.69 -24.99
CA SER A 104 10.19 9.14 -24.80
C SER A 104 11.12 9.48 -23.64
N LYS A 105 12.26 10.12 -23.95
CA LYS A 105 13.22 10.60 -22.94
C LYS A 105 12.56 11.52 -21.90
N ILE A 106 11.56 12.30 -22.32
CA ILE A 106 10.77 13.16 -21.44
C ILE A 106 9.97 12.31 -20.44
N ALA A 107 9.31 11.24 -20.90
CA ALA A 107 8.59 10.32 -20.01
C ALA A 107 9.54 9.66 -19.01
N SER A 108 10.73 9.26 -19.45
CA SER A 108 11.76 8.68 -18.57
C SER A 108 12.20 9.66 -17.48
N ILE A 109 12.43 10.93 -17.81
CA ILE A 109 12.76 11.97 -16.82
C ILE A 109 11.61 12.15 -15.82
N LEU A 110 10.35 12.19 -16.29
CA LEU A 110 9.18 12.31 -15.40
C LEU A 110 9.06 11.11 -14.44
N ILE A 111 9.34 9.90 -14.91
CA ILE A 111 9.34 8.70 -14.07
C ILE A 111 10.41 8.80 -12.98
N ILE A 112 11.62 9.30 -13.30
CA ILE A 112 12.67 9.52 -12.28
C ILE A 112 12.21 10.52 -11.24
N ILE A 113 11.66 11.66 -11.66
CA ILE A 113 11.15 12.70 -10.75
C ILE A 113 10.09 12.11 -9.82
N LEU A 114 9.14 11.34 -10.37
CA LEU A 114 8.09 10.72 -9.58
C LEU A 114 8.64 9.65 -8.63
N GLY A 115 9.70 8.94 -9.02
CA GLY A 115 10.44 8.02 -8.15
C GLY A 115 11.10 8.72 -6.96
N VAL A 116 11.75 9.87 -7.18
CA VAL A 116 12.34 10.67 -6.09
C VAL A 116 11.26 11.19 -5.14
N ILE A 117 10.13 11.66 -5.68
CA ILE A 117 8.98 12.07 -4.86
C ILE A 117 8.47 10.88 -4.03
N ALA A 118 8.33 9.69 -4.63
CA ALA A 118 7.91 8.49 -3.93
C ALA A 118 8.86 8.13 -2.77
N LEU A 119 10.18 8.25 -2.94
CA LEU A 119 11.13 8.07 -1.85
C LEU A 119 10.91 9.08 -0.71
N GLY A 120 10.67 10.35 -1.05
CA GLY A 120 10.34 11.38 -0.06
C GLY A 120 9.07 11.03 0.73
N LEU A 121 7.99 10.65 0.04
CA LEU A 121 6.74 10.21 0.66
C LEU A 121 6.94 8.98 1.56
N GLY A 122 7.79 8.04 1.14
CA GLY A 122 8.17 6.88 1.94
C GLY A 122 8.83 7.28 3.26
N GLY A 123 9.78 8.22 3.22
CA GLY A 123 10.43 8.75 4.42
C GLY A 123 9.46 9.43 5.39
N PHE A 124 8.59 10.31 4.88
CA PHE A 124 7.57 10.96 5.71
C PHE A 124 6.60 9.95 6.34
N SER A 125 6.19 8.92 5.60
CA SER A 125 5.33 7.85 6.09
C SER A 125 5.93 7.10 7.27
N LEU A 126 7.25 6.86 7.28
CA LEU A 126 7.93 6.19 8.40
C LEU A 126 8.02 7.07 9.65
N THR A 127 8.18 8.38 9.48
CA THR A 127 8.35 9.31 10.61
C THR A 127 7.04 9.71 11.27
N GLN A 128 5.92 9.67 10.53
CA GLN A 128 4.64 10.19 10.98
C GLN A 128 3.48 9.25 10.60
N PRO A 129 2.92 8.50 11.57
CA PRO A 129 1.81 7.58 11.30
C PRO A 129 0.55 8.25 10.75
N ILE A 130 0.33 9.51 11.15
CA ILE A 130 -0.77 10.33 10.65
C ILE A 130 -0.62 10.57 9.15
N PHE A 131 0.61 10.80 8.66
CA PHE A 131 0.86 11.02 7.23
C PHE A 131 0.52 9.79 6.40
N ALA A 132 0.90 8.60 6.88
CA ALA A 132 0.54 7.32 6.27
C ALA A 132 -0.99 7.15 6.14
N ALA A 133 -1.73 7.45 7.21
CA ALA A 133 -3.19 7.38 7.20
C ALA A 133 -3.82 8.36 6.20
N VAL A 134 -3.31 9.59 6.13
CA VAL A 134 -3.78 10.59 5.15
C VAL A 134 -3.49 10.14 3.72
N LEU A 135 -2.32 9.57 3.44
CA LEU A 135 -2.00 9.02 2.12
C LEU A 135 -2.96 7.89 1.70
N ILE A 136 -3.29 6.98 2.62
CA ILE A 136 -4.31 5.95 2.39
C ILE A 136 -5.66 6.61 2.12
N GLY A 137 -6.04 7.61 2.92
CA GLY A 137 -7.31 8.33 2.74
C GLY A 137 -7.44 8.98 1.36
N VAL A 138 -6.40 9.68 0.91
CA VAL A 138 -6.34 10.28 -0.43
C VAL A 138 -6.38 9.21 -1.53
N ALA A 139 -5.66 8.10 -1.35
CA ALA A 139 -5.68 7.00 -2.31
C ALA A 139 -7.08 6.35 -2.41
N LEU A 140 -7.78 6.17 -1.30
CA LEU A 140 -9.14 5.63 -1.27
C LEU A 140 -10.17 6.59 -1.91
N ILE A 141 -10.03 7.89 -1.70
CA ILE A 141 -10.89 8.89 -2.35
C ILE A 141 -10.65 8.90 -3.85
N THR A 142 -9.39 8.95 -4.30
CA THR A 142 -9.07 8.97 -5.74
C THR A 142 -9.55 7.69 -6.43
N GLN A 143 -9.34 6.53 -5.81
CA GLN A 143 -9.87 5.25 -6.30
C GLN A 143 -11.40 5.23 -6.34
N GLY A 144 -12.05 5.76 -5.30
CA GLY A 144 -13.52 5.81 -5.21
C GLY A 144 -14.15 6.72 -6.26
N VAL A 145 -13.55 7.89 -6.51
CA VAL A 145 -13.97 8.79 -7.60
C VAL A 145 -13.82 8.11 -8.95
N ARG A 146 -12.69 7.43 -9.20
CA ARG A 146 -12.49 6.67 -10.45
C ARG A 146 -13.59 5.62 -10.65
N LEU A 147 -13.91 4.85 -9.62
CA LEU A 147 -14.95 3.82 -9.69
C LEU A 147 -16.36 4.39 -9.89
N TYR A 148 -16.64 5.56 -9.32
CA TYR A 148 -17.93 6.23 -9.46
C TYR A 148 -18.14 6.80 -10.87
N VAL A 149 -17.09 7.39 -11.45
CA VAL A 149 -17.13 8.04 -12.77
C VAL A 149 -16.89 7.06 -13.92
N ALA A 150 -16.28 5.89 -13.65
CA ALA A 150 -15.95 4.91 -14.68
C ALA A 150 -17.16 4.59 -15.59
N PRO A 151 -16.98 4.62 -16.92
CA PRO A 151 -18.04 4.29 -17.85
C PRO A 151 -18.49 2.83 -17.65
N LYS A 152 -19.77 2.58 -17.94
CA LYS A 152 -20.35 1.24 -17.89
C LYS A 152 -19.68 0.38 -18.97
N ASN A 153 -18.88 -0.59 -18.55
CA ASN A 153 -18.51 -1.73 -19.39
C ASN A 153 -19.41 -2.90 -19.02
#